data_AF-A0A1M6C966-F1
#
_entry.id   AF-A0A1M6C966-F1
#
_cell.length_a   1.000
_cell.length_b   1.000
_cell.length_c   1.000
_cell.angle_alpha   90.00
_cell.angle_beta   90.00
_cell.angle_gamma   90.00
#
_symmetry.space_group_name_H-M   'P 1'
#
loop_
_entity.id
_entity.type
_entity.pdbx_description
1 polymer ?
#
loop_
_entity_poly.entity_id
_entity_poly.type
_entity_poly.pdbx_seq_one_letter_code
_entity_poly.pdbx_strand_id
1 'polypeptide(L)'
;MIKVYLDWNIMSGMKNNHFPELNSIITNKEKFLLLYSTSHIGDIFASIKNHSEEEQRIIREDLDYITFLTDDLCLVNNSKEVTLSKYEPGELLDDRIREAPMFQNFSIDSLFSSVEENDPMFGLVNSMKNMIS
;
A
#
# COMPACT_ATOMS: atom_id res chain seq x y z
N MET A 1 22.69 -1.49 -17.34
CA MET A 1 21.91 -1.91 -16.17
C MET A 1 20.45 -2.03 -16.59
N ILE A 2 19.89 -3.23 -16.51
CA ILE A 2 18.50 -3.52 -16.87
C ILE A 2 17.61 -3.14 -15.69
N LYS A 3 16.58 -2.34 -15.94
CA LYS A 3 15.62 -1.96 -14.91
C LYS A 3 14.51 -2.98 -14.89
N VAL A 4 14.21 -3.54 -13.72
CA VAL A 4 13.19 -4.58 -13.57
C VAL A 4 12.21 -4.17 -12.49
N TYR A 5 10.93 -4.25 -12.85
CA TYR A 5 9.82 -4.04 -11.95
C TYR A 5 9.12 -5.38 -11.77
N LEU A 6 9.08 -5.87 -10.53
CA LEU A 6 8.44 -7.13 -10.18
C LEU A 6 7.22 -6.84 -9.32
N ASP A 7 6.15 -7.60 -9.53
CA ASP A 7 5.01 -7.60 -8.63
C ASP A 7 5.44 -8.06 -7.23
N TRP A 8 4.84 -7.51 -6.18
CA TRP A 8 5.18 -7.82 -4.80
C TRP A 8 4.97 -9.31 -4.48
N ASN A 9 4.00 -9.98 -5.10
CA ASN A 9 3.76 -11.42 -4.91
C ASN A 9 4.94 -12.26 -5.44
N ILE A 10 5.59 -11.80 -6.51
CA ILE A 10 6.80 -12.46 -7.04
C ILE A 10 7.95 -12.27 -6.05
N MET A 11 8.10 -11.07 -5.49
CA MET A 11 9.10 -10.80 -4.45
C MET A 11 8.85 -11.67 -3.21
N SER A 12 7.62 -11.75 -2.72
CA SER A 12 7.24 -12.62 -1.60
C SER A 12 7.48 -14.10 -1.92
N GLY A 13 7.18 -14.55 -3.14
CA GLY A 13 7.50 -15.89 -3.60
C GLY A 13 9.01 -16.18 -3.64
N MET A 14 9.83 -15.20 -4.04
CA MET A 14 11.28 -15.30 -4.02
C MET A 14 11.83 -15.40 -2.60
N LYS A 15 11.31 -14.59 -1.65
CA LYS A 15 11.62 -14.68 -0.21
C LYS A 15 11.40 -16.10 0.32
N ASN A 16 10.28 -16.71 -0.08
CA ASN A 16 9.88 -18.06 0.30
C ASN A 16 10.51 -19.18 -0.54
N ASN A 17 11.57 -18.87 -1.31
CA ASN A 17 12.33 -19.82 -2.11
C ASN A 17 11.51 -20.56 -3.20
N HIS A 18 10.39 -20.00 -3.65
CA HIS A 18 9.60 -20.57 -4.75
C HIS A 18 10.25 -20.32 -6.12
N PHE A 19 11.11 -19.30 -6.25
CA PHE A 19 11.76 -18.90 -7.50
C PHE A 19 13.30 -18.79 -7.36
N PRO A 20 14.01 -19.88 -7.01
CA PRO A 20 15.44 -19.82 -6.70
C PRO A 20 16.29 -19.37 -7.90
N GLU A 21 15.95 -19.79 -9.12
CA GLU A 21 16.66 -19.40 -10.34
C GLU A 21 16.51 -17.89 -10.62
N LEU A 22 15.27 -17.39 -10.57
CA LEU A 22 14.99 -15.96 -10.76
C LEU A 22 15.73 -15.12 -9.71
N ASN A 23 15.68 -15.53 -8.44
CA ASN A 23 16.39 -14.87 -7.35
C ASN A 23 17.91 -14.83 -7.59
N SER A 24 18.50 -15.94 -8.05
CA SER A 24 19.93 -16.01 -8.35
C SER A 24 20.36 -15.08 -9.49
N ILE A 25 19.47 -14.84 -10.46
CA ILE A 25 19.75 -13.99 -11.63
C ILE A 25 19.56 -12.52 -11.26
N ILE A 26 18.42 -12.19 -10.65
CA ILE A 26 17.98 -10.80 -10.48
C ILE A 26 18.71 -10.08 -9.35
N THR A 27 19.25 -10.80 -8.35
CA THR A 27 20.03 -10.21 -7.25
C THR A 27 21.42 -9.70 -7.67
N ASN A 28 21.83 -9.90 -8.93
CA ASN A 28 23.04 -9.28 -9.47
C ASN A 28 22.86 -7.77 -9.67
N LYS A 29 23.22 -6.99 -8.64
CA LYS A 29 23.08 -5.52 -8.60
C LYS A 29 23.95 -4.77 -9.63
N GLU A 30 24.95 -5.41 -10.23
CA GLU A 30 25.74 -4.79 -11.33
C GLU A 30 24.97 -4.80 -12.65
N LYS A 31 24.13 -5.82 -12.85
CA LYS A 31 23.35 -6.02 -14.08
C LYS A 31 21.95 -5.47 -13.97
N PHE A 32 21.32 -5.60 -12.80
CA PHE A 32 19.91 -5.30 -12.58
C PHE A 32 19.71 -4.21 -11.54
N LEU A 33 18.79 -3.29 -11.85
CA LEU A 33 18.24 -2.34 -10.90
C LEU A 33 16.79 -2.73 -10.64
N LEU A 34 16.50 -3.16 -9.42
CA LEU A 34 15.13 -3.43 -8.99
C LEU A 34 14.55 -2.21 -8.31
N LEU A 35 13.27 -1.98 -8.54
CA LEU A 35 12.50 -0.89 -7.98
C LEU A 35 11.21 -1.45 -7.42
N TYR A 36 10.68 -0.83 -6.37
CA TYR A 36 9.30 -1.04 -5.93
C TYR A 36 8.49 0.23 -6.15
N SER A 37 7.19 0.21 -5.86
CA SER A 37 6.36 1.41 -5.92
C SER A 37 5.39 1.50 -4.75
N THR A 38 4.79 2.67 -4.58
CA THR A 38 3.70 2.88 -3.63
C THR A 38 2.49 1.98 -3.88
N SER A 39 2.33 1.41 -5.09
CA SER A 39 1.27 0.44 -5.37
C SER A 39 1.51 -0.88 -4.66
N HIS A 40 2.75 -1.36 -4.58
CA HIS A 40 3.07 -2.58 -3.82
C HIS A 40 2.69 -2.45 -2.35
N ILE A 41 2.98 -1.30 -1.75
CA ILE A 41 2.59 -1.01 -0.36
C ILE A 41 1.06 -1.01 -0.21
N GLY A 42 0.33 -0.50 -1.20
CA GLY A 42 -1.12 -0.54 -1.23
C GLY A 42 -1.69 -1.94 -1.31
N ASP A 43 -1.10 -2.80 -2.15
CA ASP A 43 -1.53 -4.20 -2.28
C ASP A 43 -1.24 -5.00 -1.01
N ILE A 44 -0.07 -4.80 -0.39
CA ILE A 44 0.28 -5.40 0.91
C ILE A 44 -0.70 -4.92 1.98
N PHE A 45 -0.98 -3.62 2.05
CA PHE A 45 -1.95 -3.06 3.00
C PHE A 45 -3.34 -3.69 2.82
N ALA A 46 -3.82 -3.83 1.58
CA ALA A 46 -5.10 -4.45 1.29
C ALA A 46 -5.14 -5.97 1.59
N SER A 47 -3.98 -6.62 1.68
CA SER A 47 -3.87 -8.04 2.02
C SER A 47 -4.01 -8.30 3.53
N ILE A 48 -3.85 -7.28 4.38
CA ILE A 48 -4.00 -7.38 5.84
C ILE A 48 -5.46 -7.62 6.18
N LYS A 49 -5.76 -8.74 6.84
CA LYS A 49 -7.14 -9.10 7.21
C LYS A 49 -7.41 -9.05 8.70
N ASN A 50 -6.54 -9.68 9.50
CA ASN A 50 -6.86 -10.05 10.88
C ASN A 50 -5.95 -9.36 11.89
N HIS A 51 -4.90 -8.67 11.44
CA HIS A 51 -3.89 -8.01 12.27
C HIS A 51 -3.26 -8.94 13.31
N SER A 52 -3.20 -10.25 13.02
CA SER A 52 -2.59 -11.22 13.93
C SER A 52 -1.08 -11.01 14.00
N GLU A 53 -0.45 -11.40 15.11
CA GLU A 53 1.00 -11.27 15.29
C GLU A 53 1.78 -11.99 14.18
N GLU A 54 1.28 -13.16 13.75
CA GLU A 54 1.88 -13.94 12.66
C GLU A 54 1.78 -13.23 11.31
N GLU A 55 0.62 -12.65 10.98
CA GLU A 55 0.41 -11.87 9.76
C GLU A 55 1.32 -10.64 9.74
N GLN A 56 1.42 -9.92 10.86
CA GLN A 56 2.32 -8.78 11.00
C GLN A 56 3.79 -9.17 10.83
N ARG A 57 4.20 -10.33 11.35
CA ARG A 57 5.56 -10.85 11.16
C ARG A 57 5.86 -11.13 9.69
N ILE A 58 4.95 -11.84 9.00
CA ILE A 58 5.12 -12.19 7.58
C ILE A 58 5.22 -10.93 6.72
N ILE A 59 4.38 -9.93 6.98
CA ILE A 59 4.40 -8.66 6.26
C ILE A 59 5.72 -7.93 6.50
N ARG A 60 6.21 -7.89 7.74
CA ARG A 60 7.50 -7.26 8.04
C ARG A 60 8.65 -7.93 7.30
N GLU A 61 8.67 -9.26 7.26
CA GLU A 61 9.64 -10.01 6.47
C GLU A 61 9.53 -9.73 4.96
N ASP A 62 8.31 -9.53 4.44
CA ASP A 62 8.10 -9.15 3.03
C ASP A 62 8.65 -7.75 2.75
N LEU A 63 8.41 -6.78 3.64
CA LEU A 63 8.93 -5.41 3.53
C LEU A 63 10.47 -5.37 3.61
N ASP A 64 11.05 -6.10 4.56
CA ASP A 64 12.52 -6.23 4.70
C ASP A 64 13.14 -6.82 3.44
N TYR A 65 12.45 -7.78 2.82
CA TYR A 65 12.90 -8.38 1.56
C TYR A 65 12.81 -7.41 0.37
N ILE A 66 11.78 -6.56 0.33
CA ILE A 66 11.68 -5.47 -0.66
C ILE A 66 12.85 -4.49 -0.49
N THR A 67 13.19 -4.10 0.74
CA THR A 67 14.37 -3.26 1.04
C THR A 67 15.65 -3.93 0.54
N PHE A 68 15.86 -5.20 0.86
CA PHE A 68 17.03 -5.96 0.41
C PHE A 68 17.20 -5.96 -1.12
N LEU A 69 16.11 -6.16 -1.86
CA LEU A 69 16.11 -6.22 -3.31
C LEU A 69 16.30 -4.86 -3.98
N THR A 70 15.71 -3.81 -3.41
CA THR A 70 15.56 -2.52 -4.09
C THR A 70 16.44 -1.41 -3.53
N ASP A 71 17.12 -1.63 -2.40
CA ASP A 71 17.85 -0.59 -1.66
C ASP A 71 17.00 0.66 -1.42
N ASP A 72 15.72 0.41 -1.09
CA ASP A 72 14.67 1.41 -0.81
C ASP A 72 14.33 2.31 -2.00
N LEU A 73 14.69 1.92 -3.24
CA LEU A 73 14.36 2.66 -4.45
C LEU A 73 12.89 2.49 -4.82
N CYS A 74 12.13 3.56 -4.55
CA CYS A 74 10.68 3.61 -4.67
C CYS A 74 10.26 4.52 -5.83
N LEU A 75 9.39 3.99 -6.69
CA LEU A 75 8.63 4.75 -7.67
C LEU A 75 7.37 5.30 -6.99
N VAL A 76 7.34 6.62 -6.82
CA VAL A 76 6.21 7.34 -6.23
C VAL A 76 5.42 8.03 -7.33
N ASN A 77 4.12 7.77 -7.38
CA ASN A 77 3.20 8.48 -8.26
C ASN A 77 2.45 9.55 -7.46
N ASN A 78 2.71 10.82 -7.75
CA ASN A 78 2.05 11.95 -7.08
C ASN A 78 0.84 12.51 -7.87
N SER A 79 0.27 11.72 -8.77
CA SER A 79 -0.81 12.06 -9.73
C SER A 79 -0.44 13.05 -10.83
N LYS A 80 0.73 13.69 -10.77
CA LYS A 80 1.24 14.58 -11.83
C LYS A 80 2.41 13.94 -12.58
N GLU A 81 3.27 13.26 -11.83
CA GLU A 81 4.47 12.63 -12.34
C GLU A 81 4.81 11.38 -11.52
N VAL A 82 5.64 10.53 -12.11
CA VAL A 82 6.25 9.38 -11.44
C VAL A 82 7.70 9.72 -11.17
N THR A 83 8.04 9.82 -9.88
CA THR A 83 9.39 10.17 -9.42
C THR A 83 10.04 8.96 -8.77
N LEU A 84 11.33 8.77 -9.04
CA LEU A 84 12.16 7.82 -8.32
C LEU A 84 12.72 8.50 -7.07
N SER A 85 12.53 7.90 -5.90
CA SER A 85 12.99 8.41 -4.61
C SER A 85 13.41 7.26 -3.71
N LYS A 86 14.00 7.58 -2.55
CA LYS A 86 14.33 6.59 -1.52
C LYS A 86 13.34 6.68 -0.38
N TYR A 87 12.63 5.58 -0.15
CA TYR A 87 11.68 5.44 0.94
C TYR A 87 11.78 4.02 1.48
N GLU A 88 11.77 3.87 2.80
CA GLU A 88 11.69 2.54 3.41
C GLU A 88 10.25 1.99 3.22
N PRO A 89 10.07 0.78 2.68
CA PRO A 89 8.76 0.15 2.53
C PRO A 89 7.95 0.10 3.84
N GLY A 90 8.62 -0.15 4.97
CA GLY A 90 8.00 -0.19 6.29
C GLY A 90 7.39 1.13 6.72
N GLU A 91 8.14 2.24 6.56
CA GLU A 91 7.63 3.58 6.86
C GLU A 91 6.41 3.93 6.01
N LEU A 92 6.44 3.60 4.71
CA LEU A 92 5.31 3.83 3.82
C LEU A 92 4.05 3.03 4.21
N LEU A 93 4.22 1.81 4.71
CA LEU A 93 3.10 1.01 5.20
C LEU A 93 2.53 1.59 6.50
N ASP A 94 3.40 1.98 7.43
CA ASP A 94 3.01 2.59 8.70
C ASP A 94 2.24 3.92 8.49
N ASP A 95 2.69 4.73 7.53
CA ASP A 95 1.99 5.96 7.13
C ASP A 95 0.61 5.65 6.56
N ARG A 96 0.49 4.65 5.67
CA ARG A 96 -0.82 4.22 5.15
C ARG A 96 -1.75 3.71 6.24
N ILE A 97 -1.24 2.90 7.18
CA ILE A 97 -2.03 2.39 8.31
C ILE A 97 -2.54 3.55 9.17
N ARG A 98 -1.70 4.57 9.40
CA ARG A 98 -2.06 5.77 10.18
C ARG A 98 -3.10 6.63 9.47
N GLU A 99 -3.02 6.73 8.15
CA GLU A 99 -3.93 7.54 7.34
C GLU A 99 -5.28 6.86 7.08
N ALA A 100 -5.33 5.52 7.01
CA ALA A 100 -6.56 4.79 6.65
C ALA A 100 -7.79 5.11 7.55
N PRO A 101 -7.66 5.20 8.89
CA PRO A 101 -8.77 5.64 9.75
C PRO A 101 -9.23 7.07 9.48
N MET A 102 -8.33 7.97 9.05
CA MET A 102 -8.70 9.34 8.70
C MET A 102 -9.63 9.40 7.48
N PHE A 103 -9.46 8.49 6.51
CA PHE A 103 -10.33 8.38 5.34
C PHE A 103 -11.65 7.66 5.63
N GLN A 104 -11.70 6.75 6.61
CA GLN A 104 -12.97 6.14 7.05
C GLN A 104 -13.94 7.18 7.66
N ASN A 105 -13.38 8.23 8.30
CA ASN A 105 -14.14 9.37 8.82
C ASN A 105 -14.57 10.39 7.75
N PHE A 106 -14.36 10.11 6.46
CA PHE A 106 -14.96 10.86 5.34
C PHE A 106 -16.08 10.07 4.65
N SER A 107 -16.61 9.02 5.29
CA SER A 107 -17.81 8.38 4.78
C SER A 107 -18.94 9.42 4.71
N ILE A 108 -19.78 9.32 3.67
CA ILE A 108 -20.98 10.17 3.52
C ILE A 108 -21.81 10.11 4.80
N ASP A 109 -21.88 8.95 5.43
CA ASP A 109 -22.52 8.76 6.73
C ASP A 109 -21.92 9.62 7.84
N SER A 110 -20.59 9.67 7.95
CA SER A 110 -19.90 10.50 8.96
C SER A 110 -20.04 12.00 8.67
N LEU A 111 -20.01 12.42 7.40
CA LEU A 111 -20.18 13.82 6.99
C LEU A 111 -21.57 14.37 7.33
N PHE A 112 -22.58 13.50 7.34
CA PHE A 112 -23.96 13.84 7.66
C PHE A 112 -24.41 13.38 9.06
N SER A 113 -23.50 12.79 9.85
CA SER A 113 -23.79 12.24 11.19
C SER A 113 -24.12 13.31 12.25
N SER A 114 -23.80 14.58 11.98
CA SER A 114 -24.08 15.71 12.87
C SER A 114 -25.49 16.29 12.72
N VAL A 115 -26.28 15.81 11.75
CA VAL A 115 -27.65 16.26 11.49
C VAL A 115 -28.61 15.25 12.12
N GLU A 116 -29.13 15.59 13.30
CA GLU A 116 -30.10 14.75 14.02
C GLU A 116 -31.44 14.67 13.28
N GLU A 117 -32.23 13.61 13.52
CA GLU A 117 -33.55 13.40 12.89
C GLU A 117 -34.54 14.57 13.12
N ASN A 118 -34.34 15.34 14.18
CA ASN A 118 -35.17 16.49 14.52
C ASN A 118 -34.69 17.80 13.86
N ASP A 119 -33.57 17.77 13.14
CA ASP A 119 -33.07 18.93 12.41
C ASP A 119 -33.94 19.18 11.16
N PRO A 120 -34.43 20.40 10.94
CA PRO A 120 -35.23 20.72 9.76
C PRO A 120 -34.52 20.46 8.42
N MET A 121 -33.18 20.33 8.40
CA MET A 121 -32.39 19.98 7.22
C MET A 121 -32.25 18.46 7.00
N PHE A 122 -32.69 17.62 7.94
CA PHE A 122 -32.55 16.16 7.88
C PHE A 122 -33.12 15.56 6.59
N GLY A 123 -34.31 16.04 6.15
CA GLY A 123 -34.95 15.58 4.91
C GLY A 123 -34.16 15.92 3.65
N LEU A 124 -33.49 17.07 3.63
CA LEU A 124 -32.65 17.53 2.52
C LEU A 124 -31.36 16.71 2.45
N VAL A 125 -30.74 16.48 3.61
CA VAL A 125 -29.53 15.67 3.76
C VAL A 125 -29.76 14.22 3.35
N ASN A 126 -30.86 13.60 3.78
CA ASN A 126 -31.21 12.24 3.34
C ASN A 126 -31.49 12.14 1.84
N SER A 127 -32.12 13.16 1.26
CA SER A 127 -32.34 13.20 -0.18
C SER A 127 -31.02 13.30 -0.96
N MET A 128 -30.08 14.13 -0.49
CA MET A 128 -28.74 14.23 -1.08
C MET A 128 -27.94 12.92 -0.92
N LYS A 129 -28.01 12.29 0.25
CA LYS A 129 -27.38 10.99 0.54
C LYS A 129 -27.85 9.91 -0.43
N ASN A 130 -29.16 9.84 -0.70
CA ASN A 130 -29.76 8.89 -1.64
C ASN A 130 -29.43 9.17 -3.11
N MET A 131 -28.97 10.38 -3.45
CA MET A 131 -28.54 10.72 -4.82
C MET A 131 -27.06 10.42 -5.08
N ILE A 132 -26.24 10.38 -4.03
CA ILE A 132 -24.78 10.19 -4.13
C ILE A 132 -24.39 8.72 -3.93
N SER A 133 -25.22 7.94 -3.22
CA SER A 133 -25.05 6.49 -3.02
C SER A 133 -25.58 5.65 -4.18
#